data_AF-A0A4V2G3D9-F1
#
_entry.id   AF-A0A4V2G3D9-F1
#
_cell.length_a   1.000
_cell.length_b   1.000
_cell.length_c   1.000
_cell.angle_alpha   90.00
_cell.angle_beta   90.00
_cell.angle_gamma   90.00
#
_symmetry.space_group_name_H-M   'P 1'
#
loop_
_entity.id
_entity.type
_entity.pdbx_description
1 polymer ?
#
loop_
_entity_poly.entity_id
_entity_poly.type
_entity_poly.pdbx_seq_one_letter_code
_entity_poly.pdbx_strand_id
1 'polypeptide(L)'
;MWRTIGRHFPPWDGAGPHSGDRSPHALCSRPDGHPVRLFELQRGGDWTLYRCGVGPLPEAAAVTAYAIGSGLLDPHATARSAYQAHDDELILVRPDGHVGLRTRDAAAVTAYLAAVTPS
;
A
#
# COMPACT_ATOMS: atom_id res chain seq x y z
N MET A 1 13.72 16.99 32.09
CA MET A 1 14.49 17.13 30.84
C MET A 1 14.13 15.94 29.96
N TRP A 2 13.24 16.12 28.99
CA TRP A 2 12.76 15.04 28.12
C TRP A 2 13.78 14.80 27.01
N ARG A 3 14.25 13.56 26.86
CA ARG A 3 15.10 13.13 25.75
C ARG A 3 14.20 12.76 24.57
N THR A 4 14.35 13.49 23.47
CA THR A 4 13.73 13.15 22.18
C THR A 4 14.28 11.82 21.71
N ILE A 5 13.52 10.74 21.88
CA ILE A 5 13.75 9.50 21.14
C ILE A 5 13.36 9.82 19.71
N GLY A 6 14.34 10.24 18.90
CA GLY A 6 14.17 10.32 17.46
C GLY A 6 13.78 8.93 16.98
N ARG A 7 12.50 8.76 16.64
CA ARG A 7 12.00 7.52 16.04
C ARG A 7 12.67 7.45 14.66
N HIS A 8 13.80 6.75 14.59
CA HIS A 8 14.45 6.46 13.32
C HIS A 8 13.50 5.54 12.55
N PHE A 9 12.71 6.09 11.66
CA PHE A 9 12.00 5.25 10.72
C PHE A 9 13.05 4.72 9.76
N PRO A 10 13.11 3.39 9.50
CA PRO A 10 13.97 2.89 8.45
C PRO A 10 13.62 3.63 7.16
N PRO A 11 14.62 4.01 6.35
CA PRO A 11 14.36 4.61 5.07
C PRO A 11 13.53 3.66 4.20
N TRP A 12 12.82 4.25 3.25
CA TRP A 12 12.13 3.57 2.18
C TRP A 12 13.14 2.91 1.22
N ASP A 13 13.62 1.70 1.55
CA ASP A 13 14.69 1.00 0.84
C ASP A 13 14.22 -0.18 -0.03
N GLY A 14 12.91 -0.48 -0.02
CA GLY A 14 12.31 -1.53 -0.84
C GLY A 14 12.30 -2.91 -0.18
N ALA A 15 12.87 -3.08 1.02
CA ALA A 15 13.09 -4.38 1.65
C ALA A 15 11.83 -5.05 2.26
N GLY A 16 10.66 -4.42 2.14
CA GLY A 16 9.39 -5.01 2.57
C GLY A 16 8.91 -6.16 1.67
N PRO A 17 7.71 -6.69 1.91
CA PRO A 17 7.20 -7.88 1.22
C PRO A 17 7.25 -7.79 -0.31
N HIS A 18 7.60 -8.90 -0.96
CA HIS A 18 7.70 -9.02 -2.41
C HIS A 18 6.46 -9.71 -3.00
N SER A 19 6.39 -9.77 -4.33
CA SER A 19 5.33 -10.52 -5.01
C SER A 19 5.28 -11.98 -4.50
N GLY A 20 4.08 -12.44 -4.16
CA GLY A 20 3.83 -13.74 -3.54
C GLY A 20 3.74 -13.71 -2.01
N ASP A 21 4.33 -12.71 -1.34
CA ASP A 21 4.27 -12.59 0.11
C ASP A 21 2.90 -12.08 0.59
N ARG A 22 2.56 -12.32 1.86
CA ARG A 22 1.36 -11.74 2.49
C ARG A 22 1.48 -10.21 2.54
N SER A 23 0.40 -9.54 2.16
CA SER A 23 0.26 -8.10 2.37
C SER A 23 0.32 -7.78 3.86
N PRO A 24 1.17 -6.81 4.29
CA PRO A 24 1.21 -6.32 5.64
C PRO A 24 -0.14 -5.89 6.21
N HIS A 25 -0.32 -6.18 7.49
CA HIS A 25 -1.37 -5.59 8.30
C HIS A 25 -0.85 -4.30 8.94
N ALA A 26 -1.56 -3.20 8.70
CA ALA A 26 -1.25 -1.91 9.32
C ALA A 26 -2.53 -1.20 9.73
N LEU A 27 -2.40 -0.34 10.74
CA LEU A 27 -3.49 0.52 11.22
C LEU A 27 -3.25 1.93 10.69
N CYS A 28 -4.09 2.36 9.77
CA CYS A 28 -4.16 3.72 9.28
C CYS A 28 -5.40 4.42 9.85
N SER A 29 -5.61 5.66 9.47
CA SER A 29 -6.87 6.37 9.68
C SER A 29 -7.32 7.07 8.39
N ARG A 30 -8.63 7.22 8.22
CA ARG A 30 -9.18 8.16 7.25
C ARG A 30 -8.85 9.60 7.66
N PRO A 31 -8.96 10.57 6.75
CA PRO A 31 -8.77 11.99 7.07
C PRO A 31 -9.72 12.53 8.14
N ASP A 32 -10.89 11.92 8.31
CA ASP A 32 -11.87 12.23 9.37
C ASP A 32 -11.52 11.62 10.75
N GLY A 33 -10.42 10.88 10.84
CA GLY A 33 -9.94 10.23 12.06
C GLY A 33 -10.44 8.81 12.29
N HIS A 34 -11.33 8.27 11.44
CA HIS A 34 -11.79 6.88 11.61
C HIS A 34 -10.65 5.89 11.37
N PRO A 35 -10.41 4.93 12.29
CA PRO A 35 -9.38 3.93 12.14
C PRO A 35 -9.72 2.97 10.99
N VAL A 36 -8.71 2.58 10.22
CA VAL A 36 -8.81 1.63 9.11
C VAL A 36 -7.70 0.61 9.22
N ARG A 37 -8.06 -0.68 9.27
CA ARG A 37 -7.09 -1.76 9.18
C ARG A 37 -6.93 -2.15 7.72
N LEU A 38 -5.70 -2.14 7.20
CA LEU A 38 -5.48 -2.37 5.76
C LEU A 38 -6.06 -3.71 5.27
N PHE A 39 -6.05 -4.75 6.11
CA PHE A 39 -6.63 -6.04 5.72
C PHE A 39 -8.15 -5.96 5.49
N GLU A 40 -8.87 -5.04 6.14
CA GLU A 40 -10.31 -4.89 5.92
C GLU A 40 -10.58 -4.34 4.52
N LEU A 41 -9.69 -3.48 4.01
CA LEU A 41 -9.76 -2.97 2.64
C LEU A 41 -9.51 -4.07 1.59
N GLN A 42 -8.73 -5.09 1.94
CA GLN A 42 -8.34 -6.18 1.04
C GLN A 42 -9.38 -7.30 0.95
N ARG A 43 -10.31 -7.36 1.91
CA ARG A 43 -11.25 -8.49 2.07
C ARG A 43 -12.46 -8.44 1.14
N GLY A 44 -12.56 -7.43 0.27
CA GLY A 44 -13.70 -7.21 -0.63
C GLY A 44 -13.78 -8.15 -1.83
N GLY A 45 -12.75 -8.99 -2.08
CA GLY A 45 -12.69 -9.87 -3.25
C GLY A 45 -12.17 -9.16 -4.52
N ASP A 46 -12.00 -7.85 -4.47
CA ASP A 46 -11.36 -7.05 -5.52
C ASP A 46 -9.85 -6.89 -5.27
N TRP A 47 -9.13 -6.49 -6.31
CA TRP A 47 -7.75 -6.06 -6.18
C TRP A 47 -7.67 -4.77 -5.37
N THR A 48 -6.65 -4.64 -4.53
CA THR A 48 -6.39 -3.40 -3.79
C THR A 48 -5.06 -2.81 -4.22
N LEU A 49 -5.03 -1.52 -4.54
CA LEU A 49 -3.80 -0.82 -4.91
C LEU A 49 -3.45 0.21 -3.85
N TYR A 50 -2.25 0.11 -3.27
CA TYR A 50 -1.70 1.16 -2.42
C TYR A 50 -0.70 2.00 -3.19
N ARG A 51 -0.85 3.32 -3.15
CA ARG A 51 0.24 4.25 -3.45
C ARG A 51 0.90 4.66 -2.15
N CYS A 52 2.19 4.41 -2.02
CA CYS A 52 3.01 4.89 -0.92
C CYS A 52 3.70 6.18 -1.35
N GLY A 53 3.39 7.30 -0.70
CA GLY A 53 3.96 8.60 -1.09
C GLY A 53 3.00 9.44 -1.93
N VAL A 54 3.55 10.34 -2.74
CA VAL A 54 2.81 11.36 -3.47
C VAL A 54 2.54 10.89 -4.90
N GLY A 55 1.52 11.47 -5.54
CA GLY A 55 1.21 11.24 -6.95
C GLY A 55 -0.18 10.67 -7.20
N PRO A 56 -0.55 10.55 -8.48
CA PRO A 56 -1.90 10.15 -8.87
C PRO A 56 -2.15 8.67 -8.61
N LEU A 57 -3.34 8.33 -8.11
CA LEU A 57 -3.78 6.94 -8.05
C LEU A 57 -4.13 6.46 -9.46
N PRO A 58 -3.54 5.36 -9.94
CA PRO A 58 -3.95 4.75 -11.20
C PRO A 58 -5.40 4.30 -11.13
N GLU A 59 -6.17 4.62 -12.17
CA GLU A 59 -7.51 4.08 -12.35
C GLU A 59 -7.42 2.75 -13.11
N ALA A 60 -8.05 1.71 -12.55
CA ALA A 60 -8.15 0.40 -13.19
C ALA A 60 -9.47 -0.26 -12.77
N ALA A 61 -10.13 -0.94 -13.71
CA ALA A 61 -11.36 -1.67 -13.42
C ALA A 61 -11.10 -2.80 -12.39
N ALA A 62 -12.06 -3.04 -11.50
CA ALA A 62 -11.97 -4.02 -10.42
C ALA A 62 -10.76 -3.85 -9.48
N VAL A 63 -10.21 -2.63 -9.41
CA VAL A 63 -9.15 -2.25 -8.47
C VAL A 63 -9.63 -1.11 -7.59
N THR A 64 -9.58 -1.31 -6.28
CA THR A 64 -9.81 -0.22 -5.32
C THR A 64 -8.47 0.37 -4.90
N ALA A 65 -8.24 1.64 -5.23
CA ALA A 65 -6.97 2.32 -4.98
C ALA A 65 -7.01 3.25 -3.75
N TYR A 66 -5.95 3.25 -2.96
CA TYR A 66 -5.78 4.11 -1.78
C TYR A 66 -4.38 4.72 -1.74
N ALA A 67 -4.31 6.02 -1.42
CA ALA A 67 -3.04 6.71 -1.19
C ALA A 67 -2.69 6.70 0.30
N ILE A 68 -1.60 6.02 0.67
CA ILE A 68 -1.06 6.02 2.03
C ILE A 68 -0.25 7.31 2.21
N GLY A 69 -0.67 8.13 3.18
CA GLY A 69 -0.14 9.46 3.48
C GLY A 69 -1.11 10.60 3.21
N SER A 70 -2.10 10.42 2.32
CA SER A 70 -3.08 11.46 1.97
C SER A 70 -4.53 10.97 2.02
N GLY A 71 -4.84 9.80 1.48
CA GLY A 71 -6.17 9.17 1.54
C GLY A 71 -6.35 8.22 2.74
N LEU A 72 -5.25 7.63 3.19
CA LEU A 72 -5.12 6.87 4.43
C LEU A 72 -3.92 7.44 5.18
N LEU A 73 -4.19 8.15 6.27
CA LEU A 73 -3.14 8.70 7.13
C LEU A 73 -2.48 7.55 7.90
N ASP A 74 -1.15 7.57 7.99
CA ASP A 74 -0.37 6.58 8.74
C ASP A 74 0.37 7.26 9.92
N PRO A 75 -0.37 7.76 10.93
CA PRO A 75 0.18 8.63 11.97
C PRO A 75 1.25 7.96 12.83
N HIS A 76 1.25 6.62 12.88
CA HIS A 76 2.21 5.82 13.64
C HIS A 76 3.29 5.18 12.75
N ALA A 77 3.27 5.49 11.45
CA ALA A 77 4.15 4.92 10.42
C ALA A 77 4.12 3.38 10.38
N THR A 78 2.98 2.77 10.71
CA THR A 78 2.82 1.30 10.73
C THR A 78 2.82 0.73 9.33
N ALA A 79 2.12 1.37 8.38
CA ALA A 79 2.12 0.95 6.98
C ALA A 79 3.49 1.25 6.35
N ARG A 80 4.05 2.44 6.59
CA ARG A 80 5.40 2.82 6.16
C ARG A 80 6.45 1.80 6.61
N SER A 81 6.43 1.42 7.89
CA SER A 81 7.43 0.50 8.44
C SER A 81 7.26 -0.94 7.95
N ALA A 82 6.03 -1.35 7.65
CA ALA A 82 5.74 -2.73 7.26
C ALA A 82 5.92 -2.97 5.75
N TYR A 83 5.55 -1.99 4.91
CA TYR A 83 5.76 -2.10 3.46
C TYR A 83 7.16 -1.73 3.03
N GLN A 84 7.85 -0.84 3.77
CA GLN A 84 9.18 -0.31 3.40
C GLN A 84 9.25 0.04 1.90
N ALA A 85 8.15 0.61 1.41
CA ALA A 85 7.97 0.92 0.00
C ALA A 85 8.98 2.00 -0.42
N HIS A 86 9.38 2.05 -1.69
CA HIS A 86 10.06 3.24 -2.20
C HIS A 86 9.11 4.45 -2.25
N ASP A 87 9.67 5.66 -2.36
CA ASP A 87 8.86 6.86 -2.65
C ASP A 87 8.08 6.65 -3.96
N ASP A 88 6.79 6.96 -3.88
CA ASP A 88 5.81 6.91 -4.97
C ASP A 88 5.56 5.50 -5.54
N GLU A 89 5.94 4.45 -4.80
CA GLU A 89 5.73 3.06 -5.18
C GLU A 89 4.24 2.68 -5.09
N LEU A 90 3.83 1.89 -6.08
CA LEU A 90 2.54 1.25 -6.20
C LEU A 90 2.69 -0.21 -5.75
N ILE A 91 1.83 -0.62 -4.83
CA ILE A 91 1.78 -1.98 -4.30
C ILE A 91 0.39 -2.54 -4.57
N LEU A 92 0.31 -3.47 -5.51
CA LEU A 92 -0.91 -4.16 -5.86
C LEU A 92 -1.06 -5.41 -4.99
N VAL A 93 -2.19 -5.53 -4.31
CA VAL A 93 -2.56 -6.65 -3.45
C VAL A 93 -3.70 -7.42 -4.13
N ARG A 94 -3.50 -8.74 -4.22
CA ARG A 94 -4.43 -9.72 -4.76
C ARG A 94 -5.66 -9.86 -3.86
N PRO A 95 -6.81 -10.30 -4.39
CA PRO A 95 -8.00 -10.62 -3.60
C PRO A 95 -7.78 -11.59 -2.44
N ASP A 96 -6.75 -12.44 -2.52
CA ASP A 96 -6.40 -13.40 -1.46
C ASP A 96 -5.49 -12.80 -0.36
N GLY A 97 -5.14 -11.52 -0.45
CA GLY A 97 -4.32 -10.80 0.51
C GLY A 97 -2.81 -10.98 0.34
N HIS A 98 -2.33 -11.45 -0.82
CA HIS A 98 -0.90 -11.46 -1.15
C HIS A 98 -0.51 -10.29 -2.06
N VAL A 99 0.73 -9.84 -1.96
CA VAL A 99 1.31 -8.86 -2.90
C VAL A 99 1.38 -9.50 -4.28
N GLY A 100 0.80 -8.85 -5.28
CA GLY A 100 0.89 -9.26 -6.69
C GLY A 100 2.01 -8.55 -7.43
N LEU A 101 2.12 -7.22 -7.25
CA LEU A 101 3.09 -6.39 -7.95
C LEU A 101 3.56 -5.24 -7.06
N ARG A 102 4.84 -4.90 -7.19
CA ARG A 102 5.46 -3.69 -6.66
C ARG A 102 6.15 -2.96 -7.79
N THR A 103 5.83 -1.69 -8.00
CA THR A 103 6.33 -0.92 -9.14
C THR A 103 6.20 0.58 -8.90
N ARG A 104 7.01 1.41 -9.56
CA ARG A 104 6.77 2.86 -9.64
C ARG A 104 6.08 3.28 -10.94
N ASP A 105 5.88 2.32 -11.84
CA ASP A 105 5.23 2.54 -13.14
C ASP A 105 3.77 2.09 -13.10
N ALA A 106 2.86 3.02 -13.34
CA ALA A 106 1.42 2.74 -13.40
C ALA A 106 1.04 1.83 -14.58
N ALA A 107 1.76 1.92 -15.71
CA ALA A 107 1.48 1.06 -16.86
C ALA A 107 1.77 -0.42 -16.56
N ALA A 108 2.77 -0.70 -15.72
CA ALA A 108 3.06 -2.05 -15.24
C ALA A 108 1.92 -2.64 -14.40
N VAL A 109 1.15 -1.83 -13.67
CA VAL A 109 -0.05 -2.29 -12.94
C VAL A 109 -1.12 -2.78 -13.91
N THR A 110 -1.43 -1.99 -14.93
CA THR A 110 -2.43 -2.36 -15.95
C THR A 110 -1.99 -3.61 -16.71
N ALA A 111 -0.72 -3.68 -17.12
CA ALA A 111 -0.18 -4.85 -17.82
C ALA A 111 -0.25 -6.13 -16.96
N TYR A 112 0.07 -6.01 -15.67
CA TYR A 112 -0.01 -7.13 -14.74
C TYR A 112 -1.45 -7.62 -14.56
N LEU A 113 -2.41 -6.73 -14.33
CA LEU A 113 -3.83 -7.07 -14.16
C LEU A 113 -4.40 -7.79 -15.38
N ALA A 114 -4.05 -7.32 -16.59
CA ALA A 114 -4.46 -7.95 -17.84
C ALA A 114 -3.89 -9.36 -18.02
N ALA A 115 -2.69 -9.63 -17.47
CA ALA A 115 -2.07 -10.94 -17.56
C ALA A 115 -2.68 -11.97 -16.59
N VAL A 116 -3.22 -11.54 -15.45
CA VAL A 116 -3.69 -12.42 -14.37
C VAL A 116 -5.21 -12.51 -14.23
N THR A 117 -5.95 -11.66 -14.93
CA THR A 117 -7.42 -11.67 -14.96
C THR A 117 -7.85 -12.05 -16.38
N PRO A 118 -8.23 -13.32 -16.64
CA PRO A 118 -8.80 -13.69 -17.94
C PRO A 118 -10.10 -12.91 -18.17
N SER A 119 -10.31 -12.46 -19.41
CA SER A 119 -11.54 -11.78 -19.83
C SER A 119 -12.79 -12.65 -19.73
#